data_AF-N6V8S8-F1
#
_entry.id   AF-N6V8S8-F1
#
_cell.length_a   1.000
_cell.length_b   1.000
_cell.length_c   1.000
_cell.angle_alpha   90.00
_cell.angle_beta   90.00
_cell.angle_gamma   90.00
#
_symmetry.space_group_name_H-M   'P 1'
#
loop_
_entity.id
_entity.type
_entity.pdbx_description
1 polymer ?
#
loop_
_entity_poly.entity_id
_entity_poly.type
_entity_poly.pdbx_seq_one_letter_code
_entity_poly.pdbx_strand_id
1 'polypeptide(L)'
;MTFIRFDSYASFCIRFGVHVIIMNVAVINESHTYKIKLITEHLTGKTVSSYETPAMRWGNEHEHRAIEEYSFIYDTPVTRCGFIPHPTIEMAGASPDGLIGNDGLVEVKCPQETTHVRFLRDSKIKPEYILQMQFQMACTGRKWCDFVSFNPLFTNQATHLRVKTLRIPRDDEQIELINKAVETFLAEIEQDMQFLTQAA
;
A
#
# COMPACT_ATOMS: atom_id res chain seq x y z
N MET A 1 9.43 -7.94 6.08
CA MET A 1 8.28 -7.06 6.33
C MET A 1 8.48 -5.88 5.40
N THR A 2 7.80 -5.86 4.24
CA THR A 2 7.98 -4.80 3.24
C THR A 2 6.93 -3.74 3.54
N PHE A 3 7.33 -2.70 4.28
CA PHE A 3 6.55 -1.47 4.43
C PHE A 3 6.69 -0.69 3.12
N ILE A 4 5.56 -0.42 2.46
CA ILE A 4 5.48 0.52 1.34
C ILE A 4 5.30 1.94 1.87
N ARG A 5 5.86 2.91 1.15
CA ARG A 5 5.89 4.36 1.41
C ARG A 5 4.66 4.92 2.12
N PHE A 6 4.89 5.57 3.26
CA PHE A 6 3.94 6.42 3.97
C PHE A 6 4.32 7.91 3.97
N ASP A 7 5.51 8.28 3.47
CA ASP A 7 6.16 9.51 3.96
C ASP A 7 5.87 10.81 3.19
N SER A 8 5.45 10.79 1.92
CA SER A 8 5.32 12.06 1.18
C SER A 8 3.94 12.71 1.27
N TYR A 9 2.86 11.92 1.34
CA TYR A 9 1.48 12.44 1.31
C TYR A 9 0.85 12.61 2.70
N ALA A 10 1.24 11.81 3.71
CA ALA A 10 0.81 12.02 5.09
C ALA A 10 1.26 13.39 5.60
N SER A 11 2.51 13.77 5.36
CA SER A 11 3.01 15.13 5.66
C SER A 11 2.33 16.22 4.83
N PHE A 12 1.80 15.93 3.64
CA PHE A 12 1.07 16.90 2.81
C PHE A 12 -0.35 17.12 3.36
N CYS A 13 -1.12 16.06 3.56
CA CYS A 13 -2.48 16.09 4.13
C CYS A 13 -2.51 16.77 5.52
N ILE A 14 -1.56 16.42 6.38
CA ILE A 14 -1.37 17.02 7.70
C ILE A 14 -1.03 18.52 7.61
N ARG A 15 -0.21 18.93 6.64
CA ARG A 15 0.22 20.33 6.46
C ARG A 15 -0.85 21.25 5.87
N PHE A 16 -1.84 20.69 5.17
CA PHE A 16 -2.92 21.44 4.51
C PHE A 16 -4.30 21.27 5.18
N GLY A 17 -4.36 20.69 6.38
CA GLY A 17 -5.62 20.57 7.15
C GLY A 17 -6.62 19.56 6.57
N VAL A 18 -6.20 18.72 5.63
CA VAL A 18 -7.00 17.61 5.10
C VAL A 18 -6.61 16.38 5.90
N HIS A 19 -7.32 16.09 6.99
CA HIS A 19 -6.97 14.97 7.86
C HIS A 19 -7.29 13.66 7.16
N VAL A 20 -6.27 13.03 6.54
CA VAL A 20 -6.41 11.69 5.98
C VAL A 20 -5.49 10.73 6.70
N ILE A 21 -6.10 9.75 7.36
CA ILE A 21 -5.42 8.62 7.98
C ILE A 21 -5.07 7.65 6.85
N ILE A 22 -3.80 7.67 6.42
CA ILE A 22 -3.32 6.70 5.42
C ILE A 22 -3.30 5.33 6.09
N MET A 23 -4.35 4.56 5.85
CA MET A 23 -4.53 3.30 6.51
C MET A 23 -3.93 2.16 5.70
N ASN A 24 -3.01 1.44 6.32
CA ASN A 24 -2.51 0.21 5.76
C ASN A 24 -3.36 -0.93 6.29
N VAL A 25 -4.27 -1.42 5.45
CA VAL A 25 -5.19 -2.52 5.78
C VAL A 25 -4.43 -3.78 6.23
N ALA A 26 -3.18 -3.97 5.77
CA ALA A 26 -2.27 -5.00 6.25
C ALA A 26 -1.95 -4.94 7.76
N VAL A 27 -2.14 -3.78 8.40
CA VAL A 27 -1.73 -3.46 9.77
C VAL A 27 -2.94 -3.33 10.71
N ILE A 28 -4.16 -3.49 10.19
CA ILE A 28 -5.40 -3.39 10.98
C ILE A 28 -5.55 -4.58 11.95
N ASN A 29 -4.83 -5.68 11.74
CA ASN A 29 -4.78 -6.77 12.70
C ASN A 29 -3.82 -6.42 13.87
N GLU A 30 -4.42 -5.96 14.97
CA GLU A 30 -3.92 -6.02 16.36
C GLU A 30 -2.74 -5.12 16.77
N SER A 31 -2.34 -4.09 16.02
CA SER A 31 -1.30 -3.18 16.52
C SER A 31 -1.90 -1.99 17.27
N HIS A 32 -2.08 -2.13 18.59
CA HIS A 32 -2.29 -0.98 19.49
C HIS A 32 -1.28 0.15 19.22
N THR A 33 -0.04 -0.21 18.87
CA THR A 33 1.02 0.72 18.45
C THR A 33 0.67 1.51 17.21
N TYR A 34 0.07 0.90 16.18
CA TYR A 34 -0.35 1.62 14.97
C TYR A 34 -1.50 2.58 15.25
N LYS A 35 -2.49 2.17 16.06
CA LYS A 35 -3.58 3.05 16.49
C LYS A 35 -3.05 4.29 17.23
N ILE A 36 -2.19 4.09 18.22
CA ILE A 36 -1.55 5.18 18.96
C ILE A 36 -0.71 6.08 18.06
N LYS A 37 0.00 5.51 17.07
CA LYS A 37 0.73 6.29 16.07
C LYS A 37 -0.21 7.24 15.32
N LEU A 38 -1.32 6.73 14.78
CA LEU A 38 -2.27 7.53 14.00
C LEU A 38 -2.93 8.63 14.84
N ILE A 39 -3.34 8.31 16.07
CA ILE A 39 -3.85 9.29 17.04
C ILE A 39 -2.79 10.39 17.29
N THR A 40 -1.54 10.01 17.50
CA THR A 40 -0.44 10.96 17.73
C THR A 40 -0.22 11.86 16.51
N GLU A 41 -0.21 11.30 15.30
CA GLU A 41 -0.05 12.07 14.06
C GLU A 41 -1.19 13.07 13.85
N HIS A 42 -2.42 12.64 14.15
CA HIS A 42 -3.61 13.47 14.09
C HIS A 42 -3.53 14.64 15.09
N LEU A 43 -3.31 14.35 16.38
CA LEU A 43 -3.29 15.36 17.43
C LEU A 43 -2.12 16.35 17.30
N THR A 44 -0.96 15.89 16.83
CA THR A 44 0.24 16.74 16.73
C THR A 44 0.36 17.48 15.40
N GLY A 45 -0.40 17.08 14.38
CA GLY A 45 -0.21 17.56 13.03
C GLY A 45 1.22 17.30 12.51
N LYS A 46 1.86 16.20 12.93
CA LYS A 46 3.21 15.81 12.50
C LYS A 46 3.27 14.31 12.30
N THR A 47 3.99 13.87 11.27
CA THR A 47 4.27 12.44 11.06
C THR A 47 5.19 11.93 12.17
N VAL A 48 4.86 10.77 12.73
CA VAL A 48 5.71 10.07 13.70
C VAL A 48 6.73 9.25 12.92
N SER A 49 8.01 9.55 13.14
CA SER A 49 9.11 8.90 12.42
C SER A 49 9.04 7.39 12.58
N SER A 50 9.00 6.66 11.47
CA SER A 50 9.18 5.21 11.46
C SER A 50 10.63 4.84 11.20
N TYR A 51 11.07 3.71 11.77
CA TYR A 51 12.38 3.15 11.47
C TYR A 51 12.40 2.58 10.04
N GLU A 52 13.28 3.12 9.19
CA GLU A 52 13.53 2.56 7.86
C GLU A 52 14.48 1.36 7.98
N THR A 53 14.03 0.20 7.53
CA THR A 53 14.89 -1.00 7.45
C THR A 53 15.66 -1.03 6.12
N PRO A 54 16.82 -1.72 6.04
CA PRO A 54 17.54 -1.89 4.77
C PRO A 54 16.68 -2.49 3.65
N ALA A 55 15.75 -3.39 3.99
CA ALA A 55 14.83 -3.98 3.02
C ALA A 55 13.80 -2.98 2.48
N MET A 56 13.37 -2.01 3.29
CA MET A 56 12.48 -0.92 2.85
C MET A 56 13.21 0.03 1.92
N ARG A 57 14.44 0.44 2.30
CA ARG A 57 15.29 1.28 1.45
C ARG A 57 15.53 0.63 0.09
N TRP A 58 15.93 -0.64 0.10
CA TRP A 58 16.09 -1.44 -1.13
C TRP A 58 14.83 -1.43 -2.00
N GLY A 59 13.66 -1.60 -1.37
CA GLY A 59 12.37 -1.52 -2.06
C GLY A 59 12.19 -0.19 -2.79
N ASN A 60 12.37 0.92 -2.06
CA ASN A 60 12.20 2.28 -2.55
C ASN A 60 13.17 2.63 -3.69
N GLU A 61 14.42 2.17 -3.60
CA GLU A 61 15.46 2.43 -4.62
C GLU A 61 15.16 1.73 -5.96
N HIS A 62 14.45 0.60 -5.93
CA HIS A 62 14.25 -0.25 -7.11
C HIS A 62 12.84 -0.20 -7.71
N GLU A 63 11.86 0.40 -7.01
CA GLU A 63 10.47 0.54 -7.44
C GLU A 63 10.35 1.19 -8.83
N HIS A 64 11.07 2.29 -9.07
CA HIS A 64 11.04 2.98 -10.37
C HIS A 64 11.39 2.04 -11.53
N ARG A 65 12.51 1.34 -11.38
CA ARG A 65 13.02 0.40 -12.37
C ARG A 65 12.07 -0.78 -12.57
N ALA A 66 11.47 -1.28 -11.50
CA ALA A 66 10.52 -2.37 -11.56
C ALA A 66 9.28 -2.00 -12.40
N ILE A 67 8.75 -0.78 -12.24
CA ILE A 67 7.63 -0.26 -13.04
C ILE A 67 8.04 -0.13 -14.52
N GLU A 68 9.23 0.38 -14.81
CA GLU A 68 9.73 0.50 -16.19
C GLU A 68 9.88 -0.87 -16.87
N GLU A 69 10.48 -1.84 -16.18
CA GLU A 69 10.67 -3.20 -16.70
C GLU A 69 9.31 -3.90 -16.91
N TYR A 70 8.37 -3.76 -15.97
CA TYR A 70 7.00 -4.24 -16.13
C TYR A 70 6.32 -3.59 -17.35
N SER A 71 6.35 -2.26 -17.44
CA SER A 71 5.71 -1.50 -18.52
C SER A 71 6.26 -1.90 -19.90
N PHE A 72 7.58 -2.12 -19.98
CA PHE A 72 8.25 -2.59 -21.19
C PHE A 72 7.86 -4.04 -21.57
N ILE A 73 7.88 -4.97 -20.61
CA ILE A 73 7.59 -6.40 -20.85
C ILE A 73 6.15 -6.60 -21.34
N TYR A 74 5.20 -5.87 -20.75
CA TYR A 74 3.78 -6.04 -21.03
C TYR A 74 3.22 -5.00 -22.02
N ASP A 75 4.08 -4.17 -22.63
CA ASP A 75 3.69 -3.05 -23.51
C ASP A 75 2.51 -2.24 -22.95
N THR A 76 2.61 -1.94 -21.66
CA THR A 76 1.50 -1.40 -20.86
C THR A 76 1.94 -0.10 -20.20
N PRO A 77 1.46 1.07 -20.67
CA PRO A 77 1.78 2.35 -20.06
C PRO A 77 1.27 2.42 -18.61
N VAL A 78 2.17 2.72 -17.67
CA VAL A 78 1.84 2.91 -16.27
C VAL A 78 1.88 4.41 -15.94
N THR A 79 0.75 4.94 -15.49
CA THR A 79 0.66 6.33 -15.00
C THR A 79 0.88 6.36 -13.50
N ARG A 80 1.89 7.08 -13.04
CA ARG A 80 2.11 7.28 -11.59
C ARG A 80 0.93 8.02 -10.97
N CYS A 81 0.54 7.60 -9.78
CA CYS A 81 -0.44 8.31 -8.96
C CYS A 81 0.13 8.62 -7.58
N GLY A 82 -0.46 9.61 -6.93
CA GLY A 82 -0.23 9.88 -5.51
C GLY A 82 -1.24 9.15 -4.65
N PHE A 83 -1.55 9.75 -3.52
CA PHE A 83 -2.62 9.28 -2.64
C PHE A 83 -4.00 9.52 -3.25
N ILE A 84 -4.88 8.52 -3.11
CA ILE A 84 -6.24 8.52 -3.62
C ILE A 84 -7.17 8.28 -2.43
N PRO A 85 -8.00 9.27 -2.04
CA PRO A 85 -8.95 9.10 -0.93
C PRO A 85 -10.00 8.04 -1.26
N HIS A 86 -10.48 7.34 -0.24
CA HIS A 86 -11.62 6.45 -0.36
C HIS A 86 -12.88 7.29 -0.71
N PRO A 87 -13.73 6.86 -1.64
CA PRO A 87 -14.85 7.68 -2.13
C PRO A 87 -15.92 7.98 -1.08
N THR A 88 -16.04 7.14 -0.04
CA THR A 88 -17.13 7.22 0.96
C THR A 88 -16.65 7.18 2.41
N ILE A 89 -15.42 6.75 2.68
CA ILE A 89 -14.91 6.59 4.05
C ILE A 89 -13.98 7.76 4.30
N GLU A 90 -14.39 8.66 5.18
CA GLU A 90 -13.59 9.82 5.54
C GLU A 90 -12.30 9.38 6.22
N MET A 91 -11.25 10.18 6.04
CA MET A 91 -9.91 9.88 6.54
C MET A 91 -9.30 8.57 6.02
N ALA A 92 -9.84 7.93 4.99
CA ALA A 92 -9.26 6.71 4.43
C ALA A 92 -8.79 6.91 2.99
N GLY A 93 -7.83 6.10 2.54
CA GLY A 93 -7.41 6.07 1.14
C GLY A 93 -6.14 5.27 0.89
N ALA A 94 -5.74 5.16 -0.37
CA ALA A 94 -4.66 4.29 -0.81
C ALA A 94 -3.70 4.98 -1.80
N SER A 95 -2.47 4.48 -1.90
CA SER A 95 -1.48 4.93 -2.89
C SER A 95 -1.01 3.72 -3.70
N PRO A 96 -1.68 3.36 -4.80
CA PRO A 96 -1.14 2.35 -5.71
C PRO A 96 0.14 2.85 -6.38
N ASP A 97 1.03 1.94 -6.77
CA ASP A 97 2.30 2.30 -7.42
C ASP A 97 2.08 2.83 -8.85
N GLY A 98 0.96 2.47 -9.47
CA GLY A 98 0.53 3.09 -10.72
C GLY A 98 -0.84 2.65 -11.21
N LEU A 99 -1.35 3.43 -12.16
CA LEU A 99 -2.61 3.23 -12.86
C LEU A 99 -2.35 2.69 -14.27
N ILE A 100 -3.12 1.68 -14.68
CA ILE A 100 -3.04 1.07 -16.01
C ILE A 100 -4.38 1.25 -16.73
N GLY A 101 -4.36 2.00 -17.84
CA GLY A 101 -5.57 2.29 -18.61
C GLY A 101 -6.70 2.81 -17.72
N ASN A 102 -7.93 2.37 -18.00
CA ASN A 102 -9.12 2.75 -17.22
C ASN A 102 -9.40 1.84 -16.02
N ASP A 103 -9.01 0.56 -16.10
CA ASP A 103 -9.51 -0.47 -15.19
C ASP A 103 -8.43 -1.14 -14.31
N GLY A 104 -7.15 -0.89 -14.58
CA GLY A 104 -6.05 -1.62 -13.96
C GLY A 104 -5.23 -0.81 -12.97
N LEU A 105 -4.64 -1.50 -12.00
CA LEU A 105 -3.62 -0.99 -11.09
C LEU A 105 -2.35 -1.83 -11.23
N VAL A 106 -1.22 -1.29 -10.79
CA VAL A 106 -0.02 -2.06 -10.52
C VAL A 106 0.44 -1.84 -9.08
N GLU A 107 0.85 -2.93 -8.45
CA GLU A 107 1.43 -2.97 -7.10
C GLU A 107 2.74 -3.74 -7.16
N VAL A 108 3.84 -3.07 -6.89
CA VAL A 108 5.19 -3.58 -7.07
C VAL A 108 5.83 -3.86 -5.71
N LYS A 109 6.47 -5.02 -5.61
CA LYS A 109 7.37 -5.36 -4.51
C LYS A 109 8.73 -5.68 -5.07
N CYS A 110 9.77 -5.07 -4.49
CA CYS A 110 11.16 -5.42 -4.78
C CYS A 110 11.78 -6.20 -3.61
N PRO A 111 11.45 -7.50 -3.42
CA PRO A 111 11.99 -8.26 -2.30
C PRO A 111 13.45 -8.68 -2.50
N GLN A 112 14.09 -9.13 -1.42
CA GLN A 112 15.36 -9.84 -1.48
C GLN A 112 15.25 -11.13 -2.31
N GLU A 113 16.36 -11.61 -2.86
CA GLU A 113 16.44 -12.68 -3.86
C GLU A 113 15.77 -13.96 -3.38
N THR A 114 16.02 -14.38 -2.13
CA THR A 114 15.42 -15.59 -1.57
C THR A 114 13.89 -15.51 -1.49
N THR A 115 13.35 -14.32 -1.20
CA THR A 115 11.90 -14.09 -1.18
C THR A 115 11.34 -14.03 -2.60
N HIS A 116 12.07 -13.42 -3.53
CA HIS A 116 11.72 -13.42 -4.95
C HIS A 116 11.66 -14.85 -5.52
N VAL A 117 12.69 -15.68 -5.29
CA VAL A 117 12.71 -17.09 -5.73
C VAL A 117 11.55 -17.88 -5.15
N ARG A 118 11.21 -17.68 -3.87
CA ARG A 118 10.03 -18.33 -3.27
C ARG A 118 8.76 -17.94 -4.01
N PHE A 119 8.59 -16.66 -4.34
CA PHE A 119 7.45 -16.20 -5.13
C PHE A 119 7.46 -16.74 -6.56
N LEU A 120 8.63 -16.79 -7.22
CA LEU A 120 8.82 -17.42 -8.54
C LEU A 120 8.34 -18.88 -8.55
N ARG A 121 8.65 -19.62 -7.49
CA ARG A 121 8.24 -21.03 -7.35
C ARG A 121 6.77 -21.20 -7.00
N ASP A 122 6.31 -20.51 -5.96
CA ASP A 122 5.04 -20.86 -5.29
C ASP A 122 3.86 -20.02 -5.78
N SER A 123 4.11 -18.87 -6.42
CA SER A 123 3.07 -17.90 -6.82
C SER A 123 2.17 -17.43 -5.66
N LYS A 124 2.62 -17.61 -4.40
CA LYS A 124 1.84 -17.25 -3.21
C LYS A 124 2.08 -15.80 -2.85
N ILE A 125 1.06 -14.97 -3.06
CA ILE A 125 1.02 -13.60 -2.55
C ILE A 125 0.66 -13.66 -1.08
N LYS A 126 1.30 -12.81 -0.28
CA LYS A 126 0.97 -12.75 1.14
C LYS A 126 -0.43 -12.15 1.34
N PRO A 127 -1.25 -12.67 2.27
CA PRO A 127 -2.61 -12.19 2.48
C PRO A 127 -2.68 -10.67 2.66
N GLU A 128 -1.72 -10.08 3.35
CA GLU A 128 -1.69 -8.64 3.59
C GLU A 128 -1.56 -7.79 2.31
N TYR A 129 -0.89 -8.29 1.26
CA TYR A 129 -0.82 -7.59 -0.02
C TYR A 129 -2.09 -7.75 -0.83
N ILE A 130 -2.82 -8.86 -0.66
CA ILE A 130 -4.14 -9.03 -1.27
C ILE A 130 -5.11 -8.00 -0.69
N LEU A 131 -5.15 -7.87 0.65
CA LEU A 131 -5.96 -6.86 1.32
C LEU A 131 -5.59 -5.43 0.88
N GLN A 132 -4.29 -5.13 0.76
CA GLN A 132 -3.80 -3.84 0.26
C GLN A 132 -4.32 -3.55 -1.16
N MET A 133 -4.21 -4.51 -2.08
CA MET A 133 -4.66 -4.34 -3.47
C MET A 133 -6.18 -4.24 -3.60
N GLN A 134 -6.94 -5.01 -2.82
CA GLN A 134 -8.40 -4.85 -2.78
C GLN A 134 -8.80 -3.46 -2.29
N PHE A 135 -8.14 -2.95 -1.24
CA PHE A 135 -8.43 -1.61 -0.74
C PHE A 135 -8.04 -0.52 -1.74
N GLN A 136 -6.93 -0.67 -2.48
CA GLN A 136 -6.59 0.22 -3.59
C GLN A 136 -7.69 0.22 -4.67
N MET A 137 -8.25 -0.95 -5.01
CA MET A 137 -9.38 -1.06 -5.93
C MET A 137 -10.66 -0.42 -5.36
N ALA A 138 -10.90 -0.51 -4.04
CA ALA A 138 -12.00 0.19 -3.37
C ALA A 138 -11.88 1.72 -3.52
N CYS A 139 -10.68 2.27 -3.30
CA CYS A 139 -10.44 3.72 -3.40
C CYS A 139 -10.53 4.25 -4.84
N THR A 140 -10.17 3.43 -5.84
CA THR A 140 -10.04 3.86 -7.24
C THR A 140 -11.21 3.45 -8.14
N GLY A 141 -12.05 2.51 -7.70
CA GLY A 141 -13.12 1.91 -8.52
C GLY A 141 -12.63 0.97 -9.62
N ARG A 142 -11.32 0.71 -9.69
CA ARG A 142 -10.67 -0.15 -10.70
C ARG A 142 -10.96 -1.63 -10.47
N LYS A 143 -10.77 -2.43 -11.53
CA LYS A 143 -11.30 -3.80 -11.65
C LYS A 143 -10.26 -4.88 -11.39
N TRP A 144 -8.98 -4.55 -11.47
CA TRP A 144 -7.90 -5.49 -11.19
C TRP A 144 -6.62 -4.75 -10.79
N CYS A 145 -5.72 -5.46 -10.12
CA CYS A 145 -4.38 -5.01 -9.81
C CYS A 145 -3.37 -6.08 -10.23
N ASP A 146 -2.34 -5.70 -10.99
CA ASP A 146 -1.21 -6.57 -11.28
C ASP A 146 -0.20 -6.48 -10.13
N PHE A 147 -0.07 -7.57 -9.37
CA PHE A 147 0.98 -7.73 -8.38
C PHE A 147 2.28 -8.10 -9.09
N VAL A 148 3.31 -7.27 -8.95
CA VAL A 148 4.63 -7.46 -9.57
C VAL A 148 5.65 -7.73 -8.48
N SER A 149 6.32 -8.87 -8.55
CA SER A 149 7.57 -9.07 -7.83
C SER A 149 8.73 -8.80 -8.76
N PHE A 150 9.64 -7.92 -8.35
CA PHE A 150 10.83 -7.56 -9.10
C PHE A 150 12.11 -7.81 -8.29
N ASN A 151 13.14 -8.37 -8.92
CA ASN A 151 14.48 -8.34 -8.35
C ASN A 151 15.54 -8.12 -9.45
N PRO A 152 16.32 -7.01 -9.40
CA PRO A 152 17.26 -6.64 -10.45
C PRO A 152 18.51 -7.52 -10.51
N LEU A 153 18.78 -8.36 -9.50
CA LEU A 153 20.01 -9.15 -9.38
C LEU A 153 20.01 -10.40 -10.27
N PHE A 154 18.86 -10.78 -10.82
CA PHE A 154 18.74 -11.91 -11.76
C PHE A 154 19.25 -11.49 -13.14
N THR A 155 20.53 -11.69 -13.42
CA THR A 155 21.20 -11.21 -14.65
C THR A 155 21.57 -12.35 -15.61
N ASN A 156 22.13 -12.01 -16.77
CA ASN A 156 22.57 -12.96 -17.79
C ASN A 156 21.44 -13.93 -18.19
N GLN A 157 21.70 -15.23 -18.10
CA GLN A 157 20.76 -16.30 -18.43
C GLN A 157 19.48 -16.26 -17.57
N ALA A 158 19.53 -15.64 -16.38
CA ALA A 158 18.38 -15.51 -15.48
C ALA A 158 17.59 -14.20 -15.65
N THR A 159 17.90 -13.37 -16.65
CA THR A 159 17.23 -12.05 -16.83
C THR A 159 15.71 -12.15 -16.97
N HIS A 160 15.22 -13.22 -17.61
CA HIS A 160 13.79 -13.49 -17.76
C HIS A 160 13.07 -13.79 -16.43
N LEU A 161 13.80 -13.99 -15.34
CA LEU A 161 13.25 -14.25 -14.00
C LEU A 161 13.16 -12.99 -13.14
N ARG A 162 13.64 -11.82 -13.58
CA ARG A 162 13.62 -10.58 -12.78
C ARG A 162 12.22 -10.14 -12.39
N VAL A 163 11.25 -10.41 -13.25
CA VAL A 163 9.86 -9.94 -13.11
C VAL A 163 8.96 -11.15 -13.08
N LYS A 164 8.08 -11.22 -12.09
CA LYS A 164 6.92 -12.10 -12.11
C LYS A 164 5.68 -11.33 -11.70
N THR A 165 4.64 -11.47 -12.50
CA THR A 165 3.37 -10.77 -12.32
C THR A 165 2.24 -11.77 -12.08
N LEU A 166 1.31 -11.43 -11.19
CA LEU A 166 0.02 -12.10 -11.05
C LEU A 166 -1.08 -11.06 -11.01
N ARG A 167 -2.14 -11.25 -11.81
CA ARG A 167 -3.31 -10.38 -11.80
C ARG A 167 -4.28 -10.77 -10.69
N ILE A 168 -4.65 -9.79 -9.87
CA ILE A 168 -5.65 -9.92 -8.82
C ILE A 168 -6.94 -9.22 -9.27
N PRO A 169 -8.04 -9.96 -9.46
CA PRO A 169 -9.32 -9.35 -9.74
C PRO A 169 -9.86 -8.65 -8.49
N ARG A 170 -10.65 -7.60 -8.73
CA ARG A 170 -11.49 -6.99 -7.70
C ARG A 170 -12.42 -8.05 -7.10
N ASP A 171 -12.51 -8.04 -5.78
CA ASP A 171 -13.43 -8.87 -5.00
C ASP A 171 -14.28 -7.95 -4.14
N ASP A 172 -15.52 -7.72 -4.57
CA ASP A 172 -16.45 -6.80 -3.89
C ASP A 172 -16.87 -7.31 -2.50
N GLU A 173 -16.94 -8.63 -2.29
CA GLU A 173 -17.26 -9.20 -0.97
C GLU A 173 -16.10 -8.96 0.00
N GLN A 174 -14.87 -9.18 -0.45
CA GLN A 174 -13.67 -8.89 0.36
C GLN A 174 -13.52 -7.38 0.64
N ILE A 175 -13.80 -6.52 -0.34
CA ILE A 175 -13.77 -5.07 -0.16
C ILE A 175 -14.79 -4.61 0.88
N GLU A 176 -16.01 -5.16 0.86
CA GLU A 176 -17.04 -4.85 1.84
C GLU A 176 -16.59 -5.22 3.27
N LEU A 177 -15.94 -6.37 3.44
CA LEU A 177 -15.37 -6.78 4.74
C LEU A 177 -14.23 -5.86 5.18
N ILE A 178 -13.34 -5.47 4.26
CA ILE A 178 -12.27 -4.52 4.52
C ILE A 178 -12.85 -3.18 4.97
N ASN A 179 -13.83 -2.65 4.25
CA ASN A 179 -14.46 -1.35 4.53
C ASN A 179 -15.11 -1.33 5.93
N LYS A 180 -15.79 -2.41 6.33
CA LYS A 180 -16.34 -2.51 7.69
C LYS A 180 -15.25 -2.52 8.78
N ALA A 181 -14.17 -3.25 8.54
CA ALA A 181 -13.03 -3.27 9.47
C ALA A 181 -12.36 -1.89 9.57
N VAL A 182 -12.25 -1.19 8.44
CA VAL A 182 -11.76 0.19 8.36
C VAL A 182 -12.62 1.14 9.20
N GLU A 183 -13.93 1.13 8.98
CA GLU A 183 -14.87 2.02 9.68
C GLU A 183 -14.86 1.76 11.19
N THR A 184 -14.83 0.48 11.59
CA THR A 184 -14.74 0.10 13.00
C THR A 184 -13.46 0.65 13.64
N PHE A 185 -12.32 0.51 12.96
CA PHE A 185 -11.03 0.98 13.45
C PHE A 185 -10.96 2.52 13.54
N LEU A 186 -11.54 3.24 12.57
CA LEU A 186 -11.61 4.70 12.61
C LEU A 186 -12.52 5.20 13.74
N ALA A 187 -13.63 4.51 14.01
CA ALA A 187 -14.51 4.84 15.14
C ALA A 187 -13.79 4.66 16.49
N GLU A 188 -12.95 3.63 16.64
CA GLU A 188 -12.11 3.48 17.83
C GLU A 188 -11.09 4.62 17.99
N ILE A 189 -10.44 5.03 16.90
CA ILE A 189 -9.51 6.17 16.91
C ILE A 189 -10.24 7.45 17.35
N GLU A 190 -11.43 7.70 16.82
CA GLU A 190 -12.23 8.85 17.19
C GLU A 190 -12.59 8.85 18.68
N GLN A 191 -13.04 7.72 19.21
CA GLN A 191 -13.35 7.58 20.64
C GLN A 191 -12.12 7.84 21.53
N ASP A 192 -10.97 7.26 21.18
CA ASP A 192 -9.72 7.46 21.91
C ASP A 192 -9.29 8.95 21.88
N MET A 193 -9.45 9.64 20.74
CA MET A 193 -9.15 11.07 20.62
C MET A 193 -10.12 11.94 21.44
N GLN A 194 -11.42 11.63 21.44
CA GLN A 194 -12.41 12.33 22.26
C GLN A 194 -12.10 12.18 23.75
N PHE A 195 -11.69 10.98 24.18
CA PHE A 195 -11.28 10.74 25.56
C PHE A 195 -10.06 11.59 25.95
N LEU A 196 -9.03 11.63 25.10
CA LEU A 196 -7.81 12.41 25.36
C LEU A 196 -8.05 13.93 25.38
N THR A 197 -9.01 14.43 24.59
CA THR A 197 -9.32 15.87 24.50
C THR A 197 -10.28 16.35 25.58
N GLN A 198 -11.18 15.51 26.09
CA GLN A 198 -12.07 15.83 27.20
C GLN A 198 -11.39 15.72 28.57
N ALA A 199 -10.29 14.96 28.66
CA ALA A 199 -9.50 14.81 29.89
C ALA A 199 -8.46 15.93 30.11
N ALA A 200 -8.36 16.90 29.18
CA ALA A 200 -7.47 18.05 29.21
C ALA A 200 -8.22 19.33 29.65
#